data_AF-C9JKR8-F1
#
_entry.id   AF-C9JKR8-F1
#
_cell.length_a   1.000
_cell.length_b   1.000
_cell.length_c   1.000
_cell.angle_alpha   90.00
_cell.angle_beta   90.00
_cell.angle_gamma   90.00
#
_symmetry.space_group_name_H-M   'P 1'
#
loop_
_entity.id
_entity.type
_entity.pdbx_description
1 polymer ?
#
loop_
_entity_poly.entity_id
_entity_poly.type
_entity_poly.pdbx_seq_one_letter_code
_entity_poly.pdbx_strand_id
1 'polypeptide(L)'
;MEERTITIEIPEVLKKQLEDDCYYINRRKRLVKLPCQTNIITILESYVKHFAINAAFSANERPRHHHVMPHANMNVHYIPAEKNVDLCKEMVDGLRIT
;
A
#
# COMPACT_ATOMS: atom_id res chain seq x y z
N MET A 1 -21.08 20.82 3.30
CA MET A 1 -19.74 20.32 2.93
C MET A 1 -19.87 19.85 1.50
N GLU A 2 -19.04 20.36 0.61
CA GLU A 2 -18.97 19.89 -0.78
C GLU A 2 -18.43 18.46 -0.77
N GLU A 3 -19.16 17.53 -1.36
CA GLU A 3 -18.82 16.10 -1.35
C GLU A 3 -17.63 15.90 -2.30
N ARG A 4 -16.42 15.83 -1.74
CA ARG A 4 -15.20 15.59 -2.52
C ARG A 4 -15.16 14.14 -2.94
N THR A 5 -15.43 13.88 -4.22
CA THR A 5 -15.28 12.54 -4.81
C THR A 5 -13.80 12.19 -4.94
N ILE A 6 -13.38 11.09 -4.32
CA ILE A 6 -12.03 10.53 -4.50
C ILE A 6 -12.13 9.33 -5.43
N THR A 7 -11.46 9.39 -6.58
CA THR A 7 -11.43 8.30 -7.55
C THR A 7 -10.30 7.34 -7.19
N ILE A 8 -10.61 6.06 -7.01
CA ILE A 8 -9.62 5.00 -6.80
C ILE A 8 -9.57 4.15 -8.07
N GLU A 9 -8.41 4.13 -8.72
CA GLU A 9 -8.20 3.32 -9.92
C GLU A 9 -7.93 1.86 -9.55
N ILE A 10 -8.74 0.94 -10.09
CA ILE A 10 -8.54 -0.50 -9.92
C ILE A 10 -7.71 -1.03 -11.10
N PRO A 11 -6.57 -1.70 -10.86
CA PRO A 11 -5.78 -2.35 -11.90
C PRO A 11 -6.60 -3.34 -12.74
N GLU A 12 -6.35 -3.39 -14.05
CA GLU A 12 -7.13 -4.21 -15.00
C GLU A 12 -7.16 -5.70 -14.64
N VAL A 13 -6.03 -6.24 -14.14
CA VAL A 13 -5.94 -7.62 -13.68
C VAL A 13 -6.90 -7.90 -12.50
N LEU A 14 -7.12 -6.90 -11.64
CA LEU A 14 -8.04 -7.03 -10.50
C LEU A 14 -9.49 -6.85 -10.93
N LYS A 15 -9.79 -6.02 -11.94
CA LYS A 15 -11.16 -5.90 -12.48
C LYS A 15 -11.66 -7.25 -12.98
N LYS A 16 -10.86 -7.97 -13.78
CA LYS A 16 -11.22 -9.32 -14.25
C LYS A 16 -11.46 -10.28 -13.08
N GLN A 17 -10.61 -10.24 -12.05
CA GLN A 17 -10.78 -11.07 -10.86
C GLN A 17 -12.09 -10.75 -10.11
N LEU A 18 -12.48 -9.48 -10.03
CA LEU A 18 -13.74 -9.03 -9.42
C LEU A 18 -14.97 -9.48 -10.22
N GLU A 19 -14.89 -9.45 -11.55
CA GLU A 19 -15.95 -9.97 -12.43
C GLU A 19 -16.14 -11.48 -12.24
N ASP A 20 -15.05 -12.24 -12.22
CA ASP A 20 -15.07 -13.67 -11.96
C ASP A 20 -15.65 -13.99 -10.58
N ASP A 21 -15.22 -13.27 -9.54
CA ASP A 21 -15.73 -13.44 -8.17
C ASP A 21 -17.25 -13.18 -8.09
N CYS A 22 -17.70 -12.08 -8.69
CA CYS A 22 -19.12 -11.74 -8.78
C CYS A 22 -19.92 -12.84 -9.49
N TYR A 23 -19.39 -13.39 -10.58
CA TYR A 23 -20.02 -14.50 -11.29
C TYR A 23 -20.08 -15.78 -10.43
N TYR A 24 -18.99 -16.15 -9.78
CA TYR A 24 -18.93 -17.37 -8.95
C TYR A 24 -19.90 -17.32 -7.76
N ILE A 25 -20.00 -16.18 -7.09
CA ILE A 25 -20.91 -16.00 -5.95
C ILE A 25 -22.36 -15.94 -6.43
N ASN A 26 -22.67 -15.03 -7.36
CA ASN A 26 -24.07 -14.69 -7.65
C ASN A 26 -24.73 -15.69 -8.60
N ARG A 27 -24.00 -16.19 -9.61
CA ARG A 27 -24.53 -17.11 -10.63
C ARG A 27 -24.28 -18.56 -10.26
N ARG A 28 -23.07 -18.90 -9.82
CA ARG A 28 -22.69 -20.30 -9.52
C ARG A 28 -22.94 -20.72 -8.09
N LYS A 29 -23.37 -19.82 -7.21
CA LYS A 29 -23.64 -20.08 -5.78
C LYS A 29 -22.45 -20.76 -5.07
N ARG A 30 -21.24 -20.39 -5.45
CA ARG A 30 -20.00 -20.86 -4.80
C ARG A 30 -19.62 -19.91 -3.68
N LEU A 31 -19.19 -20.48 -2.56
CA LEU A 31 -18.67 -19.73 -1.42
C LEU A 31 -17.18 -20.02 -1.25
N VAL A 32 -16.46 -19.05 -0.69
CA VAL A 32 -15.06 -19.23 -0.30
C VAL A 32 -14.96 -20.27 0.81
N LYS A 33 -13.93 -21.12 0.76
CA LYS A 33 -13.65 -22.09 1.81
C LYS A 33 -13.08 -21.37 3.03
N LEU A 34 -13.73 -21.54 4.18
CA LEU A 34 -13.24 -21.06 5.46
C LEU A 34 -12.70 -22.22 6.33
N PRO A 35 -11.67 -21.97 7.15
CA PRO A 35 -10.83 -20.77 7.15
C PRO A 35 -9.97 -20.70 5.89
N CYS A 36 -9.70 -19.49 5.40
CA CYS A 36 -8.76 -19.30 4.29
C CYS A 36 -7.32 -19.57 4.77
N GLN A 37 -6.51 -20.21 3.93
CA GLN A 37 -5.07 -20.39 4.21
C GLN A 37 -4.36 -19.04 4.32
N THR A 38 -4.72 -18.08 3.46
CA THR A 38 -4.25 -16.69 3.51
C THR A 38 -5.41 -15.81 3.94
N ASN A 39 -5.31 -15.22 5.13
CA ASN A 39 -6.31 -14.28 5.65
C ASN A 39 -5.85 -12.82 5.50
N ILE A 40 -6.76 -11.88 5.76
CA ILE A 40 -6.50 -10.44 5.60
C ILE A 40 -5.33 -9.98 6.50
N ILE A 41 -5.21 -10.49 7.73
CA ILE A 41 -4.11 -10.15 8.65
C ILE A 41 -2.78 -10.51 8.00
N THR A 42 -2.65 -11.72 7.45
CA THR A 42 -1.43 -12.17 6.77
C THR A 42 -1.08 -11.31 5.55
N ILE A 43 -2.10 -10.89 4.77
CA ILE A 43 -1.89 -10.01 3.61
C ILE A 43 -1.37 -8.64 4.05
N LEU A 44 -2.01 -8.04 5.06
CA LEU A 44 -1.65 -6.73 5.58
C LEU A 44 -0.26 -6.72 6.22
N GLU A 45 0.07 -7.73 7.01
CA GLU A 45 1.42 -7.90 7.57
C GLU A 45 2.48 -8.04 6.45
N SER A 46 2.17 -8.83 5.42
CA SER A 46 3.06 -8.99 4.27
C SER A 46 3.28 -7.68 3.52
N TYR A 47 2.23 -6.85 3.40
CA TYR A 47 2.31 -5.54 2.77
C TYR A 47 3.25 -4.60 3.54
N VAL A 48 3.09 -4.49 4.87
CA VAL A 48 3.97 -3.64 5.70
C VAL A 48 5.43 -4.09 5.61
N LYS A 49 5.69 -5.41 5.67
CA LYS A 49 7.03 -5.97 5.52
C LYS A 49 7.66 -5.58 4.18
N HIS A 50 6.93 -5.78 3.08
CA HIS A 50 7.39 -5.42 1.75
C HIS A 50 7.66 -3.91 1.61
N PHE A 51 6.77 -3.08 2.15
CA PHE A 51 6.94 -1.62 2.15
C PHE A 51 8.21 -1.19 2.89
N ALA A 52 8.43 -1.71 4.10
CA ALA A 52 9.60 -1.36 4.91
C ALA A 52 10.92 -1.78 4.24
N ILE A 53 10.94 -2.97 3.62
CA ILE A 53 12.10 -3.46 2.86
C ILE A 53 12.41 -2.51 1.70
N ASN A 54 11.41 -2.14 0.90
CA ASN A 54 11.61 -1.25 -0.23
C ASN A 54 12.07 0.15 0.22
N ALA A 55 11.47 0.69 1.27
CA ALA A 55 11.87 1.97 1.85
C ALA A 55 13.35 1.97 2.30
N ALA A 56 13.80 0.88 2.93
CA ALA A 56 15.19 0.73 3.37
C ALA A 56 16.18 0.67 2.19
N PHE A 57 15.84 -0.06 1.12
CA PHE A 57 16.70 -0.12 -0.07
C PHE A 57 16.76 1.21 -0.82
N SER A 58 15.63 1.93 -0.95
CA SER A 58 15.58 3.26 -1.58
C SER A 58 16.24 4.37 -0.74
N ALA A 59 16.59 4.12 0.52
CA ALA A 59 17.40 5.04 1.32
C ALA A 59 18.91 4.86 1.06
N ASN A 60 19.32 3.69 0.56
CA ASN A 60 20.71 3.36 0.33
C ASN A 60 21.20 3.73 -1.09
N GLU A 61 20.30 4.21 -1.96
CA GLU A 61 20.64 4.85 -3.23
C GLU A 61 21.31 6.20 -2.94
N ARG A 62 22.64 6.18 -2.75
CA ARG A 62 23.44 7.41 -2.65
C ARG A 62 23.17 8.28 -3.90
N PRO A 63 22.96 9.60 -3.75
CA PRO A 63 22.99 10.50 -4.89
C PRO A 63 24.37 10.37 -5.52
N ARG A 64 24.46 9.81 -6.73
CA ARG A 64 25.69 9.81 -7.49
C ARG A 64 26.06 11.27 -7.74
N HIS A 65 27.11 11.71 -7.06
CA HIS A 65 27.87 12.95 -7.28
C HIS A 65 27.28 13.89 -8.34
N HIS A 66 26.45 14.84 -7.92
CA HIS A 66 26.38 16.12 -8.60
C HIS A 66 26.98 17.15 -7.63
N HIS A 67 28.15 17.67 -8.01
CA HIS A 67 28.79 18.78 -7.34
C HIS A 67 27.87 20.01 -7.31
N VAL A 68 28.17 20.93 -6.37
CA VAL A 68 27.84 22.38 -6.38
C VAL A 68 26.67 22.80 -5.46
N MET A 69 27.01 22.99 -4.17
CA MET A 69 26.86 24.22 -3.34
C MET A 69 26.15 24.07 -1.97
N PRO A 70 26.69 24.71 -0.89
CA PRO A 70 26.20 24.55 0.46
C PRO A 70 25.49 25.82 0.96
N HIS A 71 24.16 25.82 1.06
CA HIS A 71 23.48 26.88 1.82
C HIS A 71 22.25 26.38 2.59
N ALA A 72 22.31 26.66 3.89
CA ALA A 72 21.22 26.86 4.85
C ALA A 72 20.53 25.64 5.47
N ASN A 73 20.99 25.35 6.69
CA ASN A 73 20.35 24.59 7.76
C ASN A 73 18.87 24.95 7.99
N MET A 74 17.96 24.15 7.41
CA MET A 74 16.62 23.90 7.94
C MET A 74 16.25 22.43 7.68
N ASN A 75 17.10 21.51 8.15
CA ASN A 75 16.97 20.09 7.82
C ASN A 75 15.98 19.39 8.76
N VAL A 76 14.71 19.84 8.75
CA VAL A 76 13.61 18.93 9.09
C VAL A 76 13.77 17.77 8.13
N HIS A 77 14.10 16.58 8.63
CA HIS A 77 14.25 15.39 7.81
C HIS A 77 12.88 15.10 7.19
N TYR A 78 12.63 15.67 6.01
CA TYR A 78 11.43 15.38 5.23
C TYR A 78 11.54 13.93 4.75
N ILE A 79 10.74 13.06 5.35
CA ILE A 79 10.59 11.69 4.90
C ILE A 79 9.41 11.69 3.93
N PRO A 80 9.62 11.42 2.62
CA PRO A 80 8.53 11.28 1.67
C PRO A 80 7.54 10.21 2.14
N ALA A 81 6.26 10.39 1.84
CA ALA A 81 5.21 9.45 2.27
C ALA A 81 5.49 8.02 1.77
N GLU A 82 6.11 7.87 0.59
CA GLU A 82 6.47 6.59 0.00
C GLU A 82 7.58 5.85 0.76
N LYS A 83 8.26 6.53 1.70
CA LYS A 83 9.31 5.97 2.56
C LYS A 83 8.92 5.96 4.05
N ASN A 84 7.75 6.51 4.41
CA ASN A 84 7.32 6.63 5.79
C ASN A 84 6.62 5.35 6.27
N VAL A 85 7.40 4.48 6.94
CA VAL A 85 6.91 3.19 7.43
C VAL A 85 5.84 3.35 8.51
N ASP A 86 5.90 4.39 9.34
CA ASP A 86 4.91 4.59 10.40
C ASP A 86 3.56 5.05 9.84
N LEU A 87 3.56 5.90 8.80
CA LEU A 87 2.36 6.23 8.05
C LEU A 87 1.75 4.99 7.37
N CYS A 88 2.59 4.11 6.82
CA CYS A 88 2.14 2.83 6.24
C CYS A 88 1.46 1.93 7.28
N LYS A 89 1.99 1.86 8.51
CA LYS A 89 1.35 1.11 9.61
C LYS A 89 0.00 1.71 9.98
N GLU A 90 -0.09 3.04 10.12
CA GLU A 90 -1.36 3.73 10.43
C GLU A 90 -2.43 3.45 9.36
N MET A 91 -2.04 3.54 8.08
CA MET A 91 -2.93 3.19 6.97
C MET A 91 -3.42 1.74 7.07
N VAL A 92 -2.50 0.79 7.32
CA VAL A 92 -2.83 -0.63 7.44
C VAL A 92 -3.73 -0.91 8.63
N ASP A 93 -3.52 -0.25 9.76
CA ASP A 93 -4.41 -0.34 10.91
C ASP A 93 -5.80 0.26 10.60
N GLY A 94 -5.88 1.34 9.83
CA GLY A 94 -7.15 1.88 9.34
C GLY A 94 -7.91 0.95 8.38
N LEU A 95 -7.21 0.10 7.63
CA LEU A 95 -7.83 -0.93 6.76
C LEU A 95 -8.35 -2.14 7.53
N ARG A 96 -7.81 -2.40 8.73
CA ARG A 96 -8.29 -3.47 9.60
C ARG A 96 -9.58 -3.00 10.25
N ILE A 97 -10.71 -3.27 9.62
CA ILE A 97 -12.02 -3.10 10.26
C ILE A 97 -12.10 -4.11 11.42
N THR A 98 -11.99 -3.61 12.66
CA THR A 98 -12.13 -4.36 13.91
C THR A 98 -13.58 -4.48 14.37
#